data_AF-R6AMP0-F1
#
_entry.id   AF-R6AMP0-F1
#
_cell.length_a   1.000
_cell.length_b   1.000
_cell.length_c   1.000
_cell.angle_alpha   90.00
_cell.angle_beta   90.00
_cell.angle_gamma   90.00
#
_symmetry.space_group_name_H-M   'P 1'
#
loop_
_entity.id
_entity.type
_entity.pdbx_description
1 polymer ?
#
loop_
_entity_poly.entity_id
_entity_poly.type
_entity_poly.pdbx_seq_one_letter_code
_entity_poly.pdbx_strand_id
1 'polypeptide(L)'
;MKFNPDYNFTSVTIEEAYVNQIVNETESEITADVYVLTRHPTYRFDDDGIGMGFRITVDKQRMVIISYSEPNICDSIYNNRLRPLASNYRREGLTWQEANKKAYEELYAEFADYASRYPRETPQG
;
A
#
# COMPACT_ATOMS: atom_id res chain seq x y z
N MET A 1 -13.57 -11.79 -20.99
CA MET A 1 -12.10 -11.61 -20.98
C MET A 1 -11.54 -12.76 -20.17
N LYS A 2 -10.69 -13.64 -20.73
CA LYS A 2 -10.13 -14.78 -19.97
C LYS A 2 -8.81 -14.34 -19.33
N PHE A 3 -8.73 -14.40 -18.01
CA PHE A 3 -7.49 -14.18 -17.27
C PHE A 3 -6.53 -15.33 -17.60
N ASN A 4 -5.43 -15.03 -18.31
CA ASN A 4 -4.43 -16.03 -18.64
C ASN A 4 -3.35 -16.03 -17.53
N PRO A 5 -3.20 -17.12 -16.76
CA PRO A 5 -2.24 -17.21 -15.66
C PRO A 5 -0.77 -17.16 -16.10
N ASP A 6 -0.48 -17.27 -17.41
CA ASP A 6 0.87 -17.12 -17.95
C ASP A 6 1.33 -15.65 -18.03
N TYR A 7 0.42 -14.68 -17.86
CA TYR A 7 0.81 -13.29 -17.64
C TYR A 7 1.25 -13.14 -16.18
N ASN A 8 2.55 -13.20 -15.95
CA ASN A 8 3.13 -12.92 -14.65
C ASN A 8 3.10 -11.40 -14.39
N PHE A 9 1.89 -10.86 -14.17
CA PHE A 9 1.65 -9.45 -13.80
C PHE A 9 2.44 -9.06 -12.54
N THR A 10 2.86 -10.02 -11.72
CA THR A 10 3.68 -9.77 -10.53
C THR A 10 5.19 -9.66 -10.80
N SER A 11 5.68 -10.06 -11.97
CA SER A 11 7.11 -9.99 -12.32
C SER A 11 7.57 -8.62 -12.80
N VAL A 12 7.14 -7.55 -12.12
CA VAL A 12 7.54 -6.17 -12.45
C VAL A 12 8.97 -5.86 -12.02
N THR A 13 9.65 -5.00 -12.79
CA THR A 13 10.93 -4.40 -12.40
C THR A 13 10.77 -2.91 -12.14
N ILE A 14 11.45 -2.36 -11.14
CA ILE A 14 11.52 -0.92 -10.94
C ILE A 14 12.45 -0.34 -12.01
N GLU A 15 11.93 0.58 -12.83
CA GLU A 15 12.70 1.29 -13.86
C GLU A 15 13.22 2.62 -13.31
N GLU A 16 12.36 3.36 -12.61
CA GLU A 16 12.71 4.62 -11.95
C GLU A 16 12.12 4.66 -10.55
N ALA A 17 12.89 5.17 -9.59
CA ALA A 17 12.38 5.47 -8.25
C ALA A 17 13.11 6.69 -7.70
N TYR A 18 12.38 7.75 -7.38
CA TYR A 18 12.96 8.97 -6.85
C TYR A 18 12.02 9.69 -5.87
N VAL A 19 12.63 10.55 -5.05
CA VAL A 19 11.92 11.45 -4.15
C VAL A 19 11.59 12.72 -4.92
N ASN A 20 10.30 13.05 -5.05
CA ASN A 20 9.83 14.28 -5.67
C ASN A 20 10.09 15.49 -4.77
N GLN A 21 9.73 15.36 -3.49
CA GLN A 21 9.92 16.40 -2.48
C GLN A 21 9.84 15.82 -1.07
N ILE A 22 10.51 16.50 -0.13
CA ILE A 22 10.31 16.29 1.30
C ILE A 22 9.15 17.18 1.74
N VAL A 23 8.12 16.55 2.27
CA VAL A 23 6.88 17.22 2.70
C VAL A 23 6.99 17.70 4.13
N ASN A 24 7.59 16.89 5.00
CA ASN A 24 7.84 17.23 6.39
C ASN A 24 9.05 16.46 6.91
N GLU A 25 9.77 17.05 7.85
CA GLU A 25 10.92 16.41 8.47
C GLU A 25 10.99 16.82 9.95
N THR A 26 11.09 15.81 10.81
CA THR A 26 11.29 15.95 12.25
C THR A 26 12.57 15.21 12.65
N GLU A 27 12.92 15.25 13.94
CA GLU A 27 14.08 14.50 14.45
C GLU A 27 13.94 12.98 14.25
N SER A 28 12.73 12.44 14.39
CA SER A 28 12.48 10.99 14.34
C SER A 28 11.89 10.49 13.03
N GLU A 29 11.28 11.37 12.21
CA GLU A 29 10.51 10.96 11.03
C GLU A 29 10.78 11.88 9.83
N ILE A 30 10.73 11.32 8.62
CA ILE A 30 10.71 12.07 7.36
C ILE A 30 9.51 11.64 6.52
N THR A 31 8.74 12.60 6.04
CA THR A 31 7.62 12.40 5.11
C THR A 31 8.01 12.95 3.74
N ALA A 32 7.90 12.13 2.70
CA ALA A 32 8.31 12.50 1.36
C ALA A 32 7.30 12.01 0.31
N ASP A 33 7.09 12.81 -0.72
CA ASP A 33 6.42 12.37 -1.94
C ASP A 33 7.45 11.65 -2.81
N VAL A 34 7.15 10.42 -3.18
CA VAL A 34 8.00 9.55 -4.00
C VAL A 34 7.26 9.15 -5.26
N TYR A 35 8.00 8.92 -6.32
CA TYR A 35 7.50 8.38 -7.57
C TYR A 35 8.24 7.09 -7.88
N VAL A 36 7.48 6.06 -8.28
CA VAL A 36 8.03 4.78 -8.73
C VAL A 36 7.42 4.42 -10.07
N LEU A 37 8.27 4.18 -11.05
CA LEU A 37 7.92 3.63 -12.35
C LEU A 37 8.26 2.14 -12.36
N THR A 38 7.28 1.30 -12.64
CA THR A 38 7.46 -0.14 -12.78
C THR A 38 7.22 -0.57 -14.22
N ARG A 39 8.02 -1.52 -14.69
CA ARG A 39 7.94 -2.08 -16.03
C ARG A 39 7.51 -3.53 -15.96
N HIS A 40 6.47 -3.88 -16.71
CA HIS A 40 6.04 -5.28 -16.85
C HIS A 40 6.89 -6.00 -17.91
N PRO A 41 7.21 -7.30 -17.69
CA PRO A 41 8.03 -8.07 -18.61
C PRO A 41 7.26 -8.52 -19.86
N THR A 42 5.94 -8.42 -19.85
CA THR A 42 5.07 -8.87 -20.95
C THR A 42 4.02 -7.80 -21.28
N TYR A 43 4.30 -6.90 -22.22
CA TYR A 43 3.61 -6.81 -23.54
C TYR A 43 3.94 -5.56 -24.40
N ARG A 44 5.06 -5.62 -25.14
CA ARG A 44 5.24 -5.13 -26.53
C ARG A 44 5.10 -3.65 -26.94
N PHE A 45 4.89 -2.67 -26.08
CA PHE A 45 5.05 -1.26 -26.48
C PHE A 45 6.15 -0.55 -25.69
N ASP A 46 6.76 0.46 -26.29
CA ASP A 46 7.84 1.22 -25.67
C ASP A 46 7.36 2.08 -24.48
N ASP A 47 6.07 1.99 -24.11
CA ASP A 47 5.33 2.91 -23.22
C ASP A 47 4.60 2.19 -22.06
N ASP A 48 5.00 0.96 -21.72
CA ASP A 48 4.27 0.07 -20.78
C ASP A 48 4.66 0.28 -19.30
N GLY A 49 5.35 1.37 -18.98
CA GLY A 49 5.70 1.70 -17.61
C GLY A 49 4.47 2.20 -16.83
N ILE A 50 4.13 1.54 -15.73
CA ILE A 50 3.10 2.04 -14.80
C ILE A 50 3.80 2.79 -13.68
N GLY A 51 3.65 4.11 -13.72
CA GLY A 51 4.17 5.03 -12.72
C GLY A 51 3.11 5.40 -11.69
N MET A 52 3.48 5.39 -10.41
CA MET A 52 2.62 5.90 -9.35
C MET A 52 3.42 6.78 -8.39
N GLY A 53 2.88 7.97 -8.13
CA GLY A 53 3.33 8.82 -7.04
C GLY A 53 2.62 8.43 -5.75
N PHE A 54 3.34 8.35 -4.65
CA PHE A 54 2.76 8.14 -3.32
C PHE A 54 3.61 8.87 -2.27
N ARG A 55 3.00 9.20 -1.13
CA ARG A 55 3.67 9.77 0.02
C ARG A 55 4.04 8.67 0.99
N ILE A 56 5.26 8.67 1.48
CA ILE A 56 5.71 7.77 2.55
C ILE A 56 6.12 8.57 3.78
N THR A 57 6.02 7.95 4.96
CA THR A 57 6.69 8.42 6.17
C THR A 57 7.63 7.33 6.66
N VAL A 58 8.88 7.71 6.92
CA VAL A 58 9.95 6.81 7.35
C VAL A 58 10.37 7.19 8.77
N ASP A 59 10.46 6.18 9.63
CA ASP A 59 11.12 6.31 10.93
C ASP A 59 12.64 6.30 10.73
N LYS A 60 13.32 7.38 11.12
CA LYS A 60 14.76 7.58 10.89
C LYS A 60 15.64 6.66 11.72
N GLN A 61 15.19 6.22 12.90
CA GLN A 61 16.00 5.37 13.77
C GLN A 61 16.02 3.92 13.27
N ARG A 62 14.87 3.46 12.77
CA ARG A 62 14.65 2.08 12.32
C ARG A 62 14.83 1.91 10.82
N MET A 63 14.85 3.01 10.06
CA MET A 63 14.91 3.02 8.59
C MET A 63 13.78 2.20 7.94
N VAL A 64 12.57 2.31 8.50
CA VAL A 64 11.37 1.59 8.02
C VAL A 64 10.25 2.56 7.64
N ILE A 65 9.51 2.23 6.60
CA ILE A 65 8.29 2.95 6.21
C ILE A 65 7.20 2.63 7.25
N ILE A 66 6.69 3.68 7.92
CA ILE A 66 5.67 3.59 8.96
C ILE A 66 4.32 4.16 8.52
N SER A 67 4.26 4.82 7.36
CA SER A 67 3.02 5.29 6.75
C SER A 67 3.18 5.40 5.24
N TYR A 68 2.11 5.15 4.50
CA TYR A 68 2.02 5.45 3.07
C TYR A 68 0.64 6.02 2.73
N SER A 69 0.55 6.90 1.74
CA SER A 69 -0.72 7.42 1.20
C SER A 69 -0.55 7.87 -0.25
N GLU A 70 -1.65 8.07 -0.97
CA GLU A 70 -1.56 8.80 -2.24
C GLU A 70 -1.19 10.28 -1.97
N PRO A 71 -0.53 10.99 -2.91
CA PRO A 71 0.02 12.33 -2.66
C PRO A 71 -1.06 13.36 -2.33
N ASN A 72 -2.28 13.14 -2.83
CA ASN A 72 -3.41 14.08 -2.79
C ASN A 72 -4.67 13.52 -2.11
N ILE A 73 -4.65 12.28 -1.63
CA ILE A 73 -5.81 11.63 -1.01
C ILE A 73 -5.37 11.10 0.36
N CYS A 74 -5.75 11.83 1.42
CA CYS A 74 -5.58 11.37 2.79
C CYS A 74 -6.57 10.23 3.15
N ASP A 75 -7.61 10.04 2.34
CA ASP A 75 -8.73 9.13 2.57
C ASP A 75 -8.46 7.74 1.96
N SER A 76 -7.59 6.97 2.62
CA SER A 76 -7.31 5.59 2.24
C SER A 76 -7.77 4.62 3.33
N ILE A 77 -8.12 3.38 2.96
CA ILE A 77 -8.39 2.30 3.93
C ILE A 77 -7.20 2.17 4.90
N TYR A 78 -5.98 2.40 4.41
CA TYR A 78 -4.78 2.44 5.25
C TYR A 78 -4.87 3.52 6.33
N ASN A 79 -5.09 4.78 5.97
CA ASN A 79 -5.11 5.89 6.93
C ASN A 79 -6.32 5.85 7.87
N ASN A 80 -7.49 5.47 7.36
CA ASN A 80 -8.74 5.54 8.13
C ASN A 80 -9.00 4.31 8.99
N ARG A 81 -8.49 3.15 8.57
CA ARG A 81 -8.85 1.87 9.19
C ARG A 81 -7.63 1.12 9.68
N LEU A 82 -6.70 0.79 8.77
CA LEU A 82 -5.57 -0.08 9.09
C LEU A 82 -4.63 0.57 10.12
N ARG A 83 -4.22 1.81 9.89
CA ARG A 83 -3.25 2.53 10.74
C ARG A 83 -3.79 2.77 12.16
N PRO A 84 -5.03 3.26 12.37
CA PRO A 84 -5.59 3.37 13.71
C PRO A 84 -5.70 2.02 14.42
N LEU A 85 -6.16 0.98 13.72
CA LEU A 85 -6.35 -0.36 14.30
C LEU A 85 -5.01 -1.01 14.69
N ALA A 86 -4.00 -0.95 13.80
CA ALA A 86 -2.66 -1.41 14.12
C ALA A 86 -2.03 -0.62 15.28
N SER A 87 -2.32 0.69 15.36
CA SER A 87 -1.87 1.52 16.50
C SER A 87 -2.53 1.12 17.82
N ASN A 88 -3.78 0.64 17.80
CA ASN A 88 -4.44 0.09 18.99
C ASN A 88 -3.72 -1.17 19.48
N TYR A 89 -3.46 -2.13 18.59
CA TYR A 89 -2.75 -3.35 18.97
C TYR A 89 -1.29 -3.11 19.39
N ARG A 90 -0.63 -2.10 18.83
CA ARG A 90 0.67 -1.64 19.33
C ARG A 90 0.60 -1.20 20.78
N ARG A 91 -0.47 -0.51 21.19
CA ARG A 91 -0.71 -0.11 22.59
C ARG A 91 -1.04 -1.30 23.50
N GLU A 92 -1.57 -2.39 22.94
CA GLU A 92 -1.76 -3.68 23.63
C GLU A 92 -0.46 -4.50 23.80
N GLY A 93 0.66 -4.03 23.23
CA GLY A 93 1.98 -4.64 23.40
C GLY A 93 2.47 -5.50 22.25
N LEU A 94 1.70 -5.64 21.16
CA LEU A 94 2.14 -6.36 19.96
C LEU A 94 3.30 -5.63 19.28
N THR A 95 4.20 -6.34 18.62
CA THR A 95 5.19 -5.70 17.72
C THR A 95 4.48 -5.01 16.55
N TRP A 96 5.17 -4.11 15.84
CA TRP A 96 4.61 -3.47 14.63
C TRP A 96 4.20 -4.47 13.56
N GLN A 97 4.97 -5.54 13.36
CA GLN A 97 4.66 -6.58 12.40
C GLN A 97 3.39 -7.37 12.80
N GLU A 98 3.29 -7.78 14.06
CA GLU A 98 2.12 -8.51 14.57
C GLU A 98 0.85 -7.64 14.57
N ALA A 99 0.97 -6.38 15.02
CA ALA A 99 -0.12 -5.43 15.06
C ALA A 99 -0.67 -5.14 13.65
N ASN A 100 0.23 -4.90 12.67
CA ASN A 100 -0.18 -4.63 11.30
C ASN A 100 -0.83 -5.88 10.65
N LYS A 101 -0.27 -7.07 10.89
CA LYS A 101 -0.85 -8.33 10.42
C LYS A 101 -2.26 -8.55 10.99
N LYS A 102 -2.42 -8.40 12.31
CA LYS A 102 -3.71 -8.57 12.99
C LYS A 102 -4.76 -7.58 12.48
N ALA A 103 -4.39 -6.31 12.32
CA ALA A 103 -5.27 -5.29 11.77
C ALA A 103 -5.70 -5.60 10.33
N TYR A 104 -4.79 -6.09 9.50
CA TYR A 104 -5.11 -6.51 8.14
C TYR A 104 -6.08 -7.68 8.11
N GLU A 105 -5.84 -8.72 8.93
CA GLU A 105 -6.69 -9.91 9.00
C GLU A 105 -8.12 -9.57 9.48
N GLU A 106 -8.27 -8.67 10.45
CA GLU A 106 -9.58 -8.21 10.93
C GLU A 106 -10.35 -7.45 9.84
N LEU A 107 -9.71 -6.50 9.16
CA LEU A 107 -10.34 -5.77 8.07
C LEU A 107 -10.71 -6.70 6.90
N TYR A 108 -9.83 -7.64 6.55
CA TYR A 108 -10.10 -8.64 5.52
C TYR A 108 -11.31 -9.50 5.87
N ALA A 109 -11.44 -9.93 7.12
CA ALA A 109 -12.60 -10.71 7.58
C ALA A 109 -13.92 -9.93 7.45
N GLU A 110 -13.92 -8.63 7.77
CA GLU A 110 -15.09 -7.76 7.58
C GLU A 110 -15.47 -7.64 6.09
N PHE A 111 -14.49 -7.41 5.22
CA PHE A 111 -14.73 -7.37 3.77
C PHE A 111 -15.27 -8.71 3.24
N ALA A 112 -14.74 -9.83 3.72
CA ALA A 112 -15.21 -11.16 3.34
C ALA A 112 -16.65 -11.42 3.82
N ASP A 113 -17.01 -11.02 5.04
CA ASP A 113 -18.38 -11.12 5.56
C ASP A 113 -19.35 -10.24 4.76
N TYR A 114 -18.95 -9.00 4.44
CA TYR A 114 -19.75 -8.11 3.58
C TYR A 114 -19.99 -8.73 2.19
N ALA A 115 -18.93 -9.23 1.55
CA ALA A 115 -19.03 -9.86 0.23
C ALA A 115 -19.94 -11.10 0.25
N SER A 116 -19.90 -11.88 1.33
CA SER A 116 -20.77 -13.05 1.53
C SER A 116 -22.26 -12.66 1.66
N ARG A 117 -22.55 -11.56 2.36
CA ARG A 117 -23.92 -11.08 2.58
C ARG A 117 -24.52 -10.33 1.39
N TYR A 118 -23.68 -9.64 0.61
CA TYR A 118 -24.09 -8.81 -0.53
C TYR A 118 -23.40 -9.21 -1.84
N PRO A 119 -23.58 -10.46 -2.31
CA PRO A 119 -22.84 -11.01 -3.45
C PRO A 119 -23.14 -10.36 -4.80
N ARG A 120 -24.14 -9.46 -4.86
CA ARG A 120 -24.50 -8.67 -6.06
C ARG A 120 -23.86 -7.28 -6.08
N GLU A 121 -23.30 -6.83 -4.96
CA GLU A 121 -22.66 -5.52 -4.81
C GLU A 121 -21.13 -5.61 -4.90
N THR A 122 -20.58 -6.81 -4.79
CA THR A 122 -19.18 -7.10 -5.01
C THR A 122 -18.95 -7.58 -6.45
N PRO A 123 -17.88 -7.11 -7.14
CA PRO A 123 -17.52 -7.62 -8.45
C PRO A 123 -17.38 -9.15 -8.40
N GLN A 124 -18.18 -9.85 -9.20
CA GLN A 124 -18.03 -11.29 -9.35
C GLN A 124 -16.86 -11.52 -10.31
N GLY A 125 -15.84 -12.22 -9.81
CA GLY A 125 -14.63 -12.56 -10.57
C GLY A 125 -14.88 -13.41 -11.80
#